data_AF-A0A6P1DTL6-F1
#
_entry.id   AF-A0A6P1DTL6-F1
#
_cell.length_a   1.000
_cell.length_b   1.000
_cell.length_c   1.000
_cell.angle_alpha   90.00
_cell.angle_beta   90.00
_cell.angle_gamma   90.00
#
_symmetry.space_group_name_H-M   'P 1'
#
loop_
_entity.id
_entity.type
_entity.pdbx_description
1 polymer ?
#
loop_
_entity_poly.entity_id
_entity_poly.type
_entity_poly.pdbx_seq_one_letter_code
_entity_poly.pdbx_strand_id
1 'polypeptide(L)'
;MPGTVELPLLPEEAITLGPRLAVVETPEALIFMNASGPLMSCAHGDAAAKRFIGAVVMAQGLAKGEDLADVLGVHRSTLFRNQKLYREGGLEAIRDGRGHG
;
A
#
# COMPACT_ATOMS: atom_id res chain seq x y z
N MET A 1 30.48 -14.66 -25.00
CA MET A 1 29.10 -14.27 -25.37
C MET A 1 28.78 -13.02 -24.58
N PRO A 2 28.38 -11.89 -25.20
CA PRO A 2 27.90 -10.76 -24.42
C PRO A 2 26.60 -11.22 -23.76
N GLY A 3 26.60 -11.31 -22.43
CA GLY A 3 25.41 -11.68 -21.67
C GLY A 3 24.35 -10.60 -21.85
N THR A 4 23.15 -10.99 -22.26
CA THR A 4 21.99 -10.10 -22.26
C THR A 4 21.79 -9.62 -20.83
N VAL A 5 21.95 -8.31 -20.60
CA VAL A 5 21.58 -7.69 -19.32
C VAL A 5 20.08 -7.51 -19.36
N GLU A 6 19.35 -8.40 -18.71
CA GLU A 6 17.92 -8.21 -18.49
C GLU A 6 17.74 -7.21 -17.34
N LEU A 7 17.16 -6.05 -17.65
CA LEU A 7 16.72 -5.09 -16.65
C LEU A 7 15.38 -5.58 -16.10
N PRO A 8 15.31 -6.04 -14.84
CA PRO A 8 14.06 -6.54 -14.28
C PRO A 8 13.04 -5.40 -14.17
N LEU A 9 11.78 -5.70 -14.48
CA LEU A 9 10.68 -4.71 -14.43
C LEU A 9 10.36 -4.24 -13.01
N LEU A 10 10.66 -5.07 -12.02
CA LEU A 10 10.53 -4.76 -10.60
C LEU A 10 11.89 -4.98 -9.92
N PRO A 11 12.22 -4.20 -8.89
CA PRO A 11 13.37 -4.48 -8.03
C PRO A 11 13.29 -5.88 -7.43
N GLU A 12 14.43 -6.49 -7.13
CA GLU A 12 14.52 -7.84 -6.55
C GLU A 12 13.80 -7.92 -5.20
N GLU A 13 13.78 -6.80 -4.47
CA GLU A 13 13.17 -6.66 -3.14
C GLU A 13 11.65 -6.41 -3.20
N ALA A 14 11.07 -6.34 -4.40
CA ALA A 14 9.65 -6.03 -4.55
C ALA A 14 8.75 -7.19 -4.12
N ILE A 15 7.88 -6.93 -3.15
CA ILE A 15 6.83 -7.86 -2.72
C ILE A 15 5.59 -7.65 -3.59
N THR A 16 5.15 -8.69 -4.28
CA THR A 16 3.94 -8.63 -5.12
C THR A 16 2.69 -8.75 -4.23
N LEU A 17 1.87 -7.70 -4.19
CA LEU A 17 0.62 -7.65 -3.41
C LEU A 17 -0.61 -8.08 -4.21
N GLY A 18 -0.48 -8.09 -5.54
CA GLY A 18 -1.51 -8.53 -6.47
C GLY A 18 -1.03 -8.43 -7.91
N PRO A 19 -1.87 -8.80 -8.90
CA PRO A 19 -1.46 -8.87 -10.30
C PRO A 19 -1.01 -7.53 -10.91
N ARG A 20 -1.34 -6.41 -10.26
CA ARG A 20 -1.10 -5.04 -10.75
C ARG A 20 -0.45 -4.13 -9.70
N LEU A 21 0.01 -4.69 -8.58
CA LEU A 21 0.57 -3.90 -7.49
C LEU A 21 1.68 -4.69 -6.80
N ALA A 22 2.84 -4.05 -6.70
CA ALA A 22 3.96 -4.48 -5.89
C ALA A 22 4.35 -3.36 -4.92
N VAL A 23 5.11 -3.71 -3.91
CA VAL A 23 5.67 -2.76 -2.94
C VAL A 23 7.15 -3.05 -2.76
N VAL A 24 7.94 -1.98 -2.69
CA VAL A 24 9.35 -2.03 -2.31
C VAL A 24 9.48 -1.32 -0.98
N GLU A 25 10.11 -1.98 -0.03
CA GLU A 25 10.44 -1.40 1.26
C GLU A 25 11.86 -0.83 1.21
N THR A 26 11.98 0.48 1.49
CA THR A 26 13.27 1.15 1.67
C THR A 26 13.45 1.53 3.15
N PRO A 27 14.65 1.94 3.59
CA PRO A 27 14.85 2.43 4.96
C PRO A 27 13.94 3.62 5.33
N GLU A 28 13.52 4.41 4.35
CA GLU A 28 12.74 5.63 4.55
C GLU A 28 11.24 5.39 4.41
N ALA A 29 10.82 4.53 3.48
CA ALA A 29 9.42 4.44 3.08
C ALA A 29 9.04 3.10 2.44
N LEU A 30 7.74 2.86 2.39
CA LEU A 30 7.11 1.87 1.52
C LEU A 30 6.76 2.55 0.20
N ILE A 31 7.18 1.97 -0.92
CA ILE A 31 6.93 2.48 -2.28
C ILE A 31 6.07 1.48 -3.03
N PHE A 32 4.83 1.87 -3.31
CA PHE A 32 3.88 1.08 -4.07
C PHE A 32 4.03 1.39 -5.56
N MET A 33 4.09 0.35 -6.38
CA MET A 33 4.37 0.46 -7.81
C MET A 33 3.57 -0.54 -8.62
N ASN A 34 3.42 -0.24 -9.92
CA ASN A 34 2.93 -1.16 -10.92
C ASN A 34 3.94 -1.24 -12.09
N ALA A 35 3.57 -1.91 -13.18
CA ALA A 35 4.42 -2.06 -14.37
C ALA A 35 4.80 -0.73 -15.06
N SER A 36 4.19 0.39 -14.68
CA SER A 36 4.52 1.73 -15.21
C SER A 36 5.45 2.53 -14.29
N GLY A 37 5.64 2.10 -13.03
CA GLY A 37 6.50 2.77 -12.05
C GLY A 37 5.82 3.03 -10.70
N PRO A 38 6.43 3.89 -9.86
CA PRO A 38 5.88 4.26 -8.55
C PRO A 38 4.54 4.98 -8.66
N LEU A 39 3.58 4.57 -7.84
CA LEU A 39 2.23 5.15 -7.76
C LEU A 39 2.07 6.03 -6.52
N MET A 40 2.54 5.54 -5.38
CA MET A 40 2.41 6.21 -4.09
C MET A 40 3.47 5.67 -3.13
N SER A 41 3.79 6.47 -2.12
CA SER A 41 4.69 6.06 -1.05
C SER A 41 4.19 6.54 0.30
N CYS A 42 4.62 5.88 1.37
CA CYS A 42 4.42 6.35 2.74
C CYS A 42 5.64 6.08 3.59
N ALA A 43 6.00 7.05 4.45
CA ALA A 43 7.01 6.83 5.46
C ALA A 43 6.55 5.76 6.47
N HIS A 44 7.50 5.03 7.05
CA HIS A 44 7.22 3.98 8.03
C HIS A 44 6.35 4.43 9.21
N GLY A 45 6.57 5.66 9.67
CA GLY A 45 5.82 6.27 10.79
C GLY A 45 4.53 6.99 10.40
N ASP A 46 4.20 7.10 9.11
CA ASP A 46 3.03 7.85 8.68
C ASP A 46 1.75 7.01 8.74
N ALA A 47 1.17 6.96 9.94
CA ALA A 47 -0.08 6.24 10.19
C ALA A 47 -1.26 6.77 9.34
N ALA A 48 -1.26 8.05 8.97
CA ALA A 48 -2.32 8.64 8.16
C ALA A 48 -2.20 8.19 6.70
N ALA A 49 -1.00 8.22 6.13
CA ALA A 49 -0.74 7.71 4.80
C ALA A 49 -1.00 6.19 4.71
N LYS A 50 -0.55 5.40 5.69
CA LYS A 50 -0.83 3.96 5.76
C LYS A 50 -2.33 3.67 5.77
N ARG A 51 -3.10 4.45 6.54
CA ARG A 51 -4.57 4.36 6.57
C ARG A 51 -5.18 4.63 5.19
N PHE A 52 -4.73 5.70 4.53
CA PHE A 52 -5.23 6.08 3.22
C PHE A 52 -4.90 5.04 2.16
N ILE A 53 -3.63 4.66 2.04
CA ILE A 53 -3.15 3.67 1.08
C ILE A 53 -3.88 2.35 1.30
N GLY A 54 -3.96 1.88 2.55
CA GLY A 54 -4.68 0.66 2.92
C GLY A 54 -6.13 0.67 2.44
N ALA A 55 -6.86 1.76 2.69
CA ALA A 55 -8.24 1.89 2.29
C ALA A 55 -8.42 1.94 0.76
N VAL A 56 -7.60 2.72 0.05
CA VAL A 56 -7.67 2.87 -1.41
C VAL A 56 -7.33 1.56 -2.12
N VAL A 57 -6.20 0.94 -1.75
CA VAL A 57 -5.73 -0.31 -2.36
C VAL A 57 -6.78 -1.41 -2.20
N MET A 58 -7.37 -1.54 -1.01
CA MET A 58 -8.44 -2.51 -0.78
C MET A 58 -9.74 -2.14 -1.48
N ALA A 59 -10.12 -0.86 -1.52
CA ALA A 59 -11.36 -0.44 -2.18
C ALA A 59 -11.32 -0.74 -3.68
N GLN A 60 -10.15 -0.57 -4.30
CA GLN A 60 -9.88 -0.86 -5.72
C GLN A 60 -9.57 -2.34 -6.01
N GLY A 61 -9.52 -3.20 -4.99
CA GLY A 61 -9.23 -4.63 -5.16
C GLY A 61 -7.82 -4.91 -5.69
N LEU A 62 -6.86 -4.02 -5.42
CA LEU A 62 -5.48 -4.14 -5.91
C LEU A 62 -4.61 -5.12 -5.10
N ALA A 63 -4.98 -5.36 -3.84
CA ALA A 63 -4.31 -6.31 -2.97
C ALA A 63 -5.30 -7.01 -2.04
N LYS A 64 -4.92 -8.19 -1.53
CA LYS A 64 -5.64 -8.84 -0.43
C LYS A 64 -5.32 -8.15 0.88
N GLY A 65 -6.30 -8.11 1.78
CA GLY A 65 -6.13 -7.45 3.08
C GLY A 65 -5.14 -8.15 4.01
N GLU A 66 -4.81 -9.42 3.78
CA GLU A 66 -3.78 -10.16 4.54
C GLU A 66 -2.38 -9.67 4.13
N ASP A 67 -2.04 -9.80 2.86
CA ASP A 67 -0.75 -9.35 2.32
C ASP A 67 -0.49 -7.86 2.59
N LEU A 68 -1.54 -7.03 2.49
CA LEU A 68 -1.42 -5.59 2.75
C LEU A 68 -1.27 -5.25 4.23
N ALA A 69 -1.82 -6.07 5.14
CA ALA A 69 -1.70 -5.85 6.59
C ALA A 69 -0.24 -5.99 7.04
N ASP A 70 0.43 -7.03 6.54
CA ASP A 70 1.82 -7.33 6.89
C ASP A 70 2.75 -6.21 6.40
N VAL A 71 2.59 -5.78 5.16
CA VAL A 71 3.39 -4.70 4.55
C VAL A 71 3.20 -3.36 5.25
N LEU A 72 1.96 -3.00 5.58
CA LEU A 72 1.69 -1.72 6.25
C LEU A 72 2.02 -1.77 7.76
N GLY A 73 2.23 -2.96 8.32
CA GLY A 73 2.40 -3.16 9.76
C GLY A 73 1.14 -2.77 10.55
N VAL A 74 -0.04 -3.07 10.01
CA VAL A 74 -1.33 -2.73 10.64
C VAL A 74 -2.23 -3.95 10.75
N HIS A 75 -3.07 -3.99 11.78
CA HIS A 75 -3.96 -5.13 11.95
C HIS A 75 -5.03 -5.20 10.84
N ARG A 76 -5.30 -6.41 10.33
CA ARG A 76 -6.29 -6.66 9.27
C ARG A 76 -7.65 -6.00 9.54
N SER A 77 -8.17 -6.11 10.77
CA SER A 77 -9.47 -5.48 11.12
C SER A 77 -9.47 -3.96 10.94
N THR A 78 -8.33 -3.30 11.14
CA THR A 78 -8.17 -1.86 10.91
C THR A 78 -8.30 -1.54 9.43
N LEU A 79 -7.70 -2.35 8.55
CA LEU A 79 -7.82 -2.17 7.10
C LEU A 79 -9.26 -2.30 6.61
N PHE A 80 -9.98 -3.36 7.00
CA PHE A 80 -11.39 -3.54 6.62
C PHE A 80 -12.29 -2.41 7.15
N ARG A 81 -12.05 -1.95 8.39
CA ARG A 81 -12.76 -0.79 8.94
C ARG A 81 -12.52 0.48 8.11
N ASN A 82 -11.26 0.76 7.78
CA ASN A 82 -10.90 1.95 7.01
C ASN A 82 -11.40 1.87 5.56
N GLN A 83 -11.38 0.68 4.95
CA GLN A 83 -11.97 0.43 3.63
C GLN A 83 -13.48 0.72 3.63
N LYS A 84 -14.19 0.29 4.67
CA LYS A 84 -15.62 0.57 4.83
C LYS A 84 -15.88 2.08 4.91
N LEU A 85 -15.18 2.78 5.80
CA LEU A 85 -15.29 4.24 5.95
C LEU A 85 -15.00 4.97 4.63
N TYR A 86 -13.94 4.56 3.92
CA TYR A 86 -13.59 5.14 2.62
C TYR A 86 -14.67 4.91 1.55
N ARG A 87 -15.29 3.73 1.51
CA ARG A 87 -16.39 3.47 0.56
C ARG A 87 -17.64 4.28 0.86
N GLU A 88 -17.91 4.58 2.13
CA GLU A 88 -19.11 5.28 2.58
C GLU A 88 -18.97 6.80 2.49
N GLY A 89 -17.81 7.37 2.83
CA GLY A 89 -17.62 8.82 2.90
C GLY A 89 -16.30 9.32 2.32
N GLY A 90 -15.61 8.49 1.53
CA GLY A 90 -14.40 8.89 0.81
C GLY A 90 -13.24 9.27 1.72
N LEU A 91 -12.46 10.24 1.26
CA LEU A 91 -11.25 10.73 1.93
C LEU A 91 -11.52 11.36 3.30
N GLU A 92 -12.61 12.11 3.44
CA GLU A 92 -12.92 12.82 4.68
C GLU A 92 -13.31 11.85 5.80
N ALA A 93 -14.05 10.78 5.48
CA ALA A 93 -14.46 9.77 6.46
C ALA A 93 -13.30 8.99 7.10
N ILE A 94 -12.13 8.92 6.45
CA ILE A 94 -10.95 8.24 7.00
C ILE A 94 -10.00 9.19 7.75
N ARG A 95 -10.12 10.50 7.53
CA ARG A 95 -9.30 11.53 8.19
C ARG A 95 -9.65 11.66 9.67
N ASP A 96 -10.93 11.55 10.01
CA ASP A 96 -11.49 11.71 11.36
C ASP A 96 -11.18 10.58 12.37
N GLY A 97 -10.27 9.65 12.04
CA GLY A 97 -9.85 8.58 12.94
C GLY A 97 -9.04 9.02 14.17
N ARG A 98 -8.95 10.33 14.47
CA ARG A 98 -8.65 10.87 15.80
C ARG A 98 -9.86 11.65 16.27
N GLY A 99 -10.66 11.05 17.14
CA GLY A 99 -11.32 11.85 18.17
C GLY A 99 -10.22 12.62 18.92
N HIS A 100 -10.48 13.91 19.17
CA HIS A 100 -9.91 14.56 20.34
C HIS A 100 -10.24 13.68 21.56
N GLY A 101 -9.22 13.25 22.28
CA GLY A 101 -9.30 12.41 23.47
C GLY A 101 -7.91 11.99 23.92
#